data_AF-A0A2I0QK99-F1
#
_entry.id   AF-A0A2I0QK99-F1
#
_cell.length_a   1.000
_cell.length_b   1.000
_cell.length_c   1.000
_cell.angle_alpha   90.00
_cell.angle_beta   90.00
_cell.angle_gamma   90.00
#
_symmetry.space_group_name_H-M   'P 1'
#
loop_
_entity.id
_entity.type
_entity.pdbx_description
1 polymer ?
#
loop_
_entity_poly.entity_id
_entity_poly.type
_entity_poly.pdbx_seq_one_letter_code
_entity_poly.pdbx_strand_id
1 'polypeptide(L)' 'IAVGDGANDRIMIKKAGLGIALNPKKILKKFSDGVISRNAMKDLIMCIDKEKGF' A
#
# COMPACT_ATOMS: atom_id res chain seq x y z
N ILE A 1 -4.52 -5.01 -6.52
CA ILE A 1 -3.74 -4.40 -5.42
C ILE A 1 -4.14 -2.93 -5.34
N ALA A 2 -4.30 -2.36 -4.15
CA ALA A 2 -4.54 -0.92 -3.94
C ALA A 2 -3.53 -0.36 -2.94
N VAL A 3 -3.12 0.89 -3.13
CA VAL A 3 -2.16 1.60 -2.26
C VAL A 3 -2.72 2.97 -1.89
N GLY A 4 -2.67 3.35 -0.62
CA GLY A 4 -3.13 4.66 -0.14
C GLY A 4 -2.49 5.07 1.18
N ASP A 5 -2.67 6.32 1.61
CA ASP A 5 -2.05 6.89 2.81
C ASP A 5 -3.08 7.52 3.77
N GLY A 6 -4.25 7.86 3.25
CA GLY A 6 -5.25 8.69 3.91
C GLY A 6 -6.55 7.98 4.29
N ALA A 7 -7.35 8.70 5.07
CA ALA A 7 -8.70 8.26 5.44
C ALA A 7 -9.62 8.08 4.23
N ASN A 8 -9.40 8.83 3.15
CA ASN A 8 -10.25 8.77 1.97
C ASN A 8 -10.08 7.46 1.20
N ASP A 9 -8.94 6.79 1.38
CA ASP A 9 -8.59 5.56 0.67
C ASP A 9 -9.21 4.31 1.28
N ARG A 10 -9.87 4.44 2.44
CA ARG A 10 -10.41 3.29 3.21
C ARG A 10 -11.29 2.36 2.38
N ILE A 11 -12.16 2.92 1.53
CA ILE A 11 -13.08 2.12 0.71
C ILE A 11 -12.31 1.41 -0.41
N MET A 12 -11.37 2.11 -1.05
CA MET A 12 -10.51 1.54 -2.10
C MET A 12 -9.68 0.37 -1.53
N ILE A 13 -9.04 0.60 -0.39
CA ILE A 13 -8.18 -0.39 0.29
C ILE A 13 -9.00 -1.62 0.72
N LYS A 14 -10.16 -1.44 1.37
CA LYS A 14 -11.01 -2.56 1.80
C LYS A 14 -11.55 -3.43 0.66
N LYS A 15 -11.75 -2.84 -0.53
CA LYS A 15 -12.29 -3.56 -1.69
C LYS A 15 -11.21 -4.27 -2.51
N ALA A 16 -9.94 -3.98 -2.27
CA ALA A 16 -8.85 -4.62 -2.98
C ALA A 16 -8.59 -6.02 -2.41
N GLY A 17 -8.17 -6.96 -3.25
CA GLY A 17 -7.68 -8.27 -2.80
C GLY A 17 -6.34 -8.21 -2.05
N LEU A 18 -5.62 -7.08 -2.14
CA LEU A 18 -4.44 -6.75 -1.33
C LEU A 18 -4.37 -5.23 -1.21
N GLY A 19 -4.58 -4.71 -0.01
CA GLY A 19 -4.58 -3.30 0.33
C GLY A 19 -3.35 -2.91 1.16
N ILE A 20 -2.49 -2.06 0.61
CA ILE A 20 -1.26 -1.61 1.26
C ILE A 20 -1.39 -0.14 1.66
N ALA A 21 -1.05 0.18 2.91
CA ALA A 21 -1.05 1.54 3.40
C ALA A 21 0.39 2.11 3.41
N LEU A 22 0.64 3.15 2.62
CA LEU A 22 1.96 3.78 2.48
C LEU A 22 2.05 5.05 3.32
N ASN A 23 3.01 5.10 4.25
CA ASN A 23 3.16 6.18 5.23
C ASN A 23 1.83 6.65 5.85
N PRO A 24 0.95 5.73 6.31
CA PRO A 24 -0.44 6.07 6.47
C PRO A 24 -0.75 6.81 7.76
N LYS A 25 -1.82 7.61 7.71
CA LYS A 25 -2.49 8.10 8.91
C LYS A 25 -2.96 6.93 9.77
N LYS A 26 -2.99 7.13 11.09
CA LYS A 26 -3.35 6.09 12.09
C LYS A 26 -4.64 5.33 11.73
N ILE A 27 -5.61 6.04 11.13
CA ILE A 27 -6.89 5.46 10.76
C ILE A 27 -6.80 4.44 9.63
N LEU A 28 -5.94 4.65 8.62
CA LEU A 28 -5.87 3.77 7.46
C LEU A 28 -5.18 2.44 7.79
N LYS A 29 -4.26 2.41 8.77
CA LYS A 29 -3.60 1.19 9.27
C LYS A 29 -4.58 0.09 9.70
N LYS A 30 -5.78 0.47 10.14
CA LYS A 30 -6.83 -0.47 10.58
C LYS A 30 -7.57 -1.15 9.43
N PHE A 31 -7.37 -0.67 8.21
CA PHE A 31 -8.13 -1.11 7.04
C PHE A 31 -7.25 -1.79 5.99
N SER A 32 -5.93 -1.68 6.11
CA SER A 32 -4.95 -2.26 5.18
C SER A 32 -4.44 -3.61 5.65
N ASP A 33 -4.16 -4.50 4.70
CA ASP A 33 -3.51 -5.80 4.94
C ASP A 33 -2.04 -5.65 5.31
N GLY A 34 -1.38 -4.59 4.80
CA GLY A 34 0.03 -4.30 5.09
C GLY A 34 0.30 -2.80 5.20
N VAL A 35 1.35 -2.45 5.96
CA VAL A 35 1.81 -1.06 6.13
C VAL A 35 3.26 -0.96 5.69
N ILE A 36 3.53 0.01 4.82
CA ILE A 36 4.89 0.39 4.43
C ILE A 36 5.17 1.78 5.00
N SER A 37 6.25 1.91 5.77
CA SER A 37 6.70 3.17 6.35
C SER A 37 8.13 3.49 5.91
N ARG A 38 8.39 4.74 5.50
CA ARG A 38 9.59 5.27 4.79
C ARG A 38 9.57 5.05 3.27
N ASN A 39 10.58 5.57 2.55
CA ASN A 39 10.75 5.66 1.08
C ASN A 39 10.71 4.33 0.29
N ALA A 40 10.00 3.33 0.78
CA ALA A 40 9.88 1.98 0.23
C ALA A 40 8.83 1.85 -0.88
N MET A 41 8.44 2.96 -1.54
CA MET A 41 7.60 2.86 -2.75
C MET A 41 8.37 2.15 -3.88
N LYS A 42 9.69 2.37 -3.97
CA LYS A 42 10.55 1.61 -4.89
C LYS A 42 10.57 0.12 -4.55
N ASP A 43 10.67 -0.22 -3.27
CA ASP A 43 10.68 -1.61 -2.81
C ASP A 43 9.34 -2.30 -3.11
N LEU A 44 8.23 -1.59 -2.89
CA LEU A 44 6.90 -2.08 -3.27
C LEU A 44 6.82 -2.35 -4.78
N ILE A 45 7.33 -1.43 -5.60
CA ILE A 45 7.39 -1.61 -7.05
C ILE A 45 8.25 -2.82 -7.42
N MET A 46 9.43 -3.01 -6.80
CA MET A 46 10.27 -4.19 -7.04
C MET A 46 9.57 -5.51 -6.71
N CYS A 47 8.71 -5.55 -5.68
CA CYS A 47 7.98 -6.76 -5.32
C CYS A 47 6.84 -7.11 -6.30
N ILE A 48 6.26 -6.10 -6.97
CA ILE A 48 5.13 -6.30 -7.91
C ILE A 48 5.58 -6.32 -9.38
N ASP A 49 6.71 -5.71 -9.68
CA ASP A 49 7.32 -5.71 -11.00
C ASP A 49 8.03 -7.05 -11.23
N LYS A 50 7.41 -7.90 -12.05
CA LYS A 50 7.98 -9.20 -12.44
C LYS A 50 8.93 -9.10 -13.64
N GLU A 51 9.15 -7.92 -14.22
CA GLU A 51 9.75 -7.83 -15.56
C GLU A 51 10.97 -6.91 -15.74
N LYS A 52 11.53 -6.28 -14.70
CA LYS A 52 12.83 -5.60 -14.85
C LYS A 52 13.87 -6.11 -13.88
N GLY A 53 14.65 -7.09 -14.37
CA GLY A 53 15.99 -7.34 -13.88
C GLY A 53 16.83 -6.05 -13.97
N PHE A 54 17.44 -5.69 -12.85
CA PHE A 54 18.68 -4.91 -12.87
C PHE A 54 19.84 -5.84 -13.18
#